data_AF-A0A2H0TE61-F1
#
_entry.id   AF-A0A2H0TE61-F1
#
_cell.length_a   1.000
_cell.length_b   1.000
_cell.length_c   1.000
_cell.angle_alpha   90.00
_cell.angle_beta   90.00
_cell.angle_gamma   90.00
#
_symmetry.space_group_name_H-M   'P 1'
#
loop_
_entity.id
_entity.type
_entity.pdbx_description
1 polymer ?
#
loop_
_entity_poly.entity_id
_entity_poly.type
_entity_poly.pdbx_seq_one_letter_code
_entity_poly.pdbx_strand_id
1 'polypeptide(L)'
;MEKGIIQILIIFILFVVVLSLLGVSLSSLTQNETLRNNFSFVWHWSSFIWENYLKAPTTAVWNFFVEFIFTPIKEQIKEHPVTEPSQS
;
A
#
# COMPACT_ATOMS: atom_id res chain seq x y z
N MET A 1 2.74 15.98 -1.12
CA MET A 1 1.36 15.45 -1.19
C MET A 1 1.01 14.95 -2.59
N GLU A 2 1.48 15.58 -3.66
CA GLU A 2 1.16 15.21 -5.06
C GLU A 2 1.59 13.78 -5.47
N LYS A 3 2.75 13.29 -5.03
CA LYS A 3 3.20 11.91 -5.31
C LYS A 3 2.29 10.83 -4.69
N GLY A 4 1.63 11.12 -3.56
CA GLY A 4 0.79 10.15 -2.85
C GLY A 4 -0.50 9.81 -3.59
N ILE A 5 -1.08 10.81 -4.29
CA ILE A 5 -2.34 10.64 -5.04
C ILE A 5 -2.11 9.72 -6.25
N ILE A 6 -1.02 9.92 -6.99
CA ILE A 6 -0.66 9.09 -8.14
C ILE A 6 -0.36 7.65 -7.72
N GLN A 7 0.33 7.46 -6.59
CA GLN A 7 0.61 6.12 -6.07
C GLN A 7 -0.68 5.39 -5.66
N ILE A 8 -1.62 6.08 -5.02
CA ILE A 8 -2.95 5.53 -4.70
C ILE A 8 -3.73 5.17 -5.95
N LEU A 9 -3.67 6.00 -6.99
CA LEU A 9 -4.32 5.71 -8.27
C LEU A 9 -3.75 4.44 -8.92
N ILE A 10 -2.43 4.28 -8.91
CA ILE A 10 -1.76 3.08 -9.43
C ILE A 10 -2.15 1.84 -8.62
N ILE A 11 -2.18 1.93 -7.29
CA ILE A 11 -2.63 0.85 -6.41
C ILE A 11 -4.09 0.48 -6.70
N PHE A 12 -4.96 1.48 -6.91
CA PHE A 12 -6.36 1.25 -7.24
C PHE A 12 -6.54 0.55 -8.60
N ILE A 13 -5.79 0.96 -9.62
CA ILE A 13 -5.79 0.31 -10.94
C ILE A 13 -5.32 -1.14 -10.81
N LEU A 14 -4.21 -1.39 -10.10
CA LEU A 14 -3.71 -2.74 -9.85
C LEU A 14 -4.74 -3.60 -9.10
N PHE A 15 -5.42 -3.05 -8.11
CA PHE A 15 -6.47 -3.74 -7.39
C PHE A 15 -7.62 -4.17 -8.32
N VAL A 16 -8.09 -3.27 -9.19
CA VAL A 16 -9.10 -3.58 -10.22
C VAL A 16 -8.64 -4.68 -11.17
N VAL A 17 -7.38 -4.67 -11.59
CA VAL A 17 -6.79 -5.71 -12.44
C VAL A 17 -6.77 -7.06 -11.71
N VAL A 18 -6.32 -7.10 -10.45
CA VAL A 18 -6.30 -8.34 -9.65
C VAL A 18 -7.71 -8.91 -9.50
N LEU A 19 -8.71 -8.08 -9.17
CA LEU A 19 -10.11 -8.54 -9.09
C LEU A 19 -10.59 -9.13 -10.43
N SER A 20 -10.24 -8.48 -11.54
CA SER A 20 -10.58 -8.96 -12.88
C SER A 20 -9.91 -10.31 -13.20
N LEU A 21 -8.65 -10.51 -12.77
CA LEU A 21 -7.94 -11.79 -12.93
C LEU A 21 -8.54 -12.91 -12.08
N LEU A 22 -9.13 -12.57 -10.93
CA LEU A 22 -9.90 -13.50 -10.09
C LEU A 22 -11.29 -13.82 -10.67
N GLY A 23 -11.62 -13.31 -11.86
CA GLY A 23 -12.90 -13.53 -12.54
C GLY A 23 -14.04 -12.64 -12.04
N VAL A 24 -13.73 -11.63 -11.20
CA VAL A 24 -14.71 -10.74 -10.60
C VAL A 24 -14.64 -9.37 -11.28
N SER A 25 -15.70 -8.99 -12.00
CA SER A 25 -15.80 -7.65 -12.58
C SER A 25 -16.40 -6.66 -11.57
N LEU A 26 -15.98 -5.39 -11.60
CA LEU A 26 -16.62 -4.36 -10.75
C LEU A 26 -18.10 -4.18 -11.05
N SER A 27 -18.51 -4.33 -12.31
CA SER A 27 -19.93 -4.30 -12.68
C SER A 27 -20.71 -5.42 -12.00
N SER A 28 -20.16 -6.63 -11.94
CA SER A 28 -20.81 -7.74 -11.25
C SER A 28 -20.89 -7.55 -9.74
N LEU A 29 -19.91 -6.86 -9.13
CA LEU A 29 -19.94 -6.54 -7.70
C LEU A 29 -21.05 -5.55 -7.33
N THR A 30 -21.36 -4.60 -8.22
CA THR A 30 -22.40 -3.59 -7.94
C THR A 30 -23.80 -4.08 -8.31
N GLN A 31 -23.92 -4.92 -9.34
CA GLN A 31 -25.20 -5.41 -9.86
C GLN A 31 -25.68 -6.68 -9.16
N ASN A 32 -24.78 -7.51 -8.62
CA ASN A 32 -25.15 -8.76 -7.96
C ASN A 32 -25.13 -8.60 -6.44
N GLU A 33 -26.32 -8.66 -5.83
CA GLU A 33 -26.48 -8.52 -4.38
C GLU A 33 -25.74 -9.60 -3.57
N THR A 34 -25.66 -10.83 -4.08
CA THR A 34 -24.94 -11.92 -3.42
C THR A 34 -23.45 -11.66 -3.42
N LEU A 35 -22.86 -11.26 -4.56
CA LEU A 35 -21.45 -10.93 -4.62
C LEU A 35 -21.13 -9.72 -3.74
N ARG A 36 -21.98 -8.68 -3.76
CA ARG A 36 -21.84 -7.50 -2.91
C ARG A 36 -21.79 -7.87 -1.42
N ASN A 37 -22.69 -8.73 -0.97
CA ASN A 37 -22.76 -9.15 0.43
C ASN A 37 -21.56 -10.02 0.85
N ASN A 38 -21.12 -10.95 0.00
CA ASN A 38 -19.93 -11.76 0.26
C ASN A 38 -18.66 -10.89 0.32
N PHE A 39 -18.51 -9.97 -0.62
CA PHE A 39 -17.35 -9.08 -0.66
C PHE A 39 -17.33 -8.12 0.53
N SER A 40 -18.50 -7.59 0.94
CA SER A 40 -18.62 -6.78 2.15
C SER A 40 -18.27 -7.57 3.41
N PHE A 41 -18.69 -8.84 3.51
CA PHE A 41 -18.32 -9.70 4.62
C PHE A 41 -16.80 -9.93 4.68
N VAL A 42 -16.18 -10.32 3.57
CA VAL A 42 -14.72 -10.53 3.50
C VAL A 42 -13.97 -9.24 3.80
N TRP A 43 -14.44 -8.11 3.28
CA TRP A 43 -13.84 -6.80 3.55
C TRP A 43 -13.93 -6.42 5.03
N HIS A 44 -15.09 -6.55 5.65
CA HIS A 44 -15.26 -6.26 7.08
C HIS A 44 -14.43 -7.19 7.97
N TRP A 45 -14.35 -8.47 7.63
CA TRP A 45 -13.53 -9.41 8.39
C TRP A 45 -12.03 -9.10 8.24
N SER A 46 -11.59 -8.81 7.01
CA SER A 46 -10.20 -8.44 6.72
C SER A 46 -9.81 -7.12 7.40
N SER A 47 -10.69 -6.12 7.37
CA SER A 47 -10.46 -4.84 8.04
C SER A 47 -10.46 -4.98 9.56
N PHE A 48 -11.35 -5.82 10.11
CA PHE A 48 -11.33 -6.15 11.53
C PHE A 48 -10.00 -6.79 11.94
N ILE A 49 -9.51 -7.77 11.18
CA ILE A 49 -8.21 -8.40 11.45
C ILE A 49 -7.08 -7.39 11.38
N TRP A 50 -7.09 -6.56 10.33
CA TRP A 50 -6.10 -5.52 10.16
C TRP A 50 -6.07 -4.57 11.36
N GLU A 51 -7.21 -3.96 11.70
CA GLU A 51 -7.30 -2.95 12.76
C GLU A 51 -6.98 -3.52 14.15
N ASN A 52 -7.42 -4.74 14.46
CA ASN A 52 -7.31 -5.30 15.81
C ASN A 52 -6.02 -6.08 16.04
N TYR A 53 -5.41 -6.68 15.02
CA TYR A 53 -4.28 -7.59 15.19
C TYR A 53 -3.03 -7.16 14.42
N LEU A 54 -3.16 -6.72 13.17
CA LEU A 54 -2.00 -6.50 12.31
C LEU A 54 -1.49 -5.06 12.35
N LYS A 55 -2.36 -4.08 12.59
CA LYS A 55 -2.01 -2.65 12.54
C LYS A 55 -0.92 -2.30 13.54
N ALA A 56 -1.08 -2.68 14.80
CA ALA A 56 -0.12 -2.40 15.86
C ALA A 56 1.28 -2.98 15.56
N PRO A 57 1.45 -4.29 15.32
CA PRO A 57 2.78 -4.85 15.01
C PRO A 57 3.34 -4.31 13.70
N THR A 58 2.51 -4.12 12.66
CA THR A 58 2.99 -3.58 11.38
C THR A 58 3.49 -2.15 11.54
N THR A 59 2.81 -1.34 12.35
CA THR A 59 3.24 0.03 12.66
C THR A 59 4.53 0.04 13.45
N ALA A 60 4.68 -0.85 14.43
CA ALA A 60 5.92 -1.00 15.20
C ALA A 60 7.10 -1.40 14.31
N VAL A 61 6.92 -2.41 13.44
CA VAL A 61 7.93 -2.85 12.47
C VAL A 61 8.28 -1.74 11.49
N TRP A 62 7.28 -1.01 10.98
CA TRP A 62 7.50 0.11 10.08
C TRP A 62 8.29 1.23 10.75
N ASN A 63 7.92 1.62 11.97
CA ASN A 63 8.62 2.65 12.72
C ASN A 63 10.07 2.24 13.01
N PHE A 64 10.30 0.99 13.43
CA PHE A 64 11.64 0.45 13.61
C PHE A 64 12.47 0.53 12.32
N PHE A 65 11.89 0.11 11.19
CA PHE A 65 12.57 0.18 9.91
C PHE A 65 12.92 1.62 9.51
N VAL A 66 11.99 2.55 9.68
CA VAL A 66 12.21 3.97 9.36
C VAL A 66 13.27 4.59 10.26
N GLU A 67 13.23 4.31 11.57
CA GLU A 67 14.16 4.88 12.54
C GLU A 67 15.58 4.33 12.38
N PHE A 68 15.73 3.00 12.27
CA PHE A 68 17.05 2.36 12.29
C PHE A 68 17.69 2.19 10.92
N ILE A 69 16.90 2.10 9.84
CA ILE A 69 17.42 1.88 8.49
C ILE A 69 17.29 3.16 7.67
N PHE A 70 16.07 3.71 7.56
CA PHE A 70 15.82 4.76 6.57
C PHE A 70 16.37 6.14 6.98
N THR A 71 16.19 6.53 8.24
CA THR A 71 16.68 7.81 8.79
C THR A 71 18.19 7.96 8.68
N PRO A 72 19.03 7.02 9.17
CA PRO A 72 20.48 7.16 9.07
C PRO A 72 20.97 7.19 7.61
N ILE A 73 20.37 6.40 6.72
CA ILE A 73 20.70 6.46 5.28
C ILE A 73 20.40 7.85 4.72
N LYS A 74 19.25 8.43 5.07
CA LYS A 74 18.85 9.76 4.60
C LYS A 74 19.79 10.86 5.11
N GLU A 75 20.23 10.77 6.36
CA GLU A 75 21.19 11.71 6.96
C GLU A 75 22.56 11.60 6.29
N GLN A 76 23.08 10.39 6.09
CA GLN A 76 24.34 10.16 5.38
C GLN A 76 24.33 10.72 3.95
N ILE A 77 23.24 10.51 3.21
CA ILE A 77 23.10 11.08 1.85
C ILE A 77 23.05 12.61 1.88
N LYS A 78 22.50 13.20 2.94
CA LYS A 78 22.43 14.66 3.09
C LYS A 78 23.79 15.26 3.43
N GLU A 79 24.58 14.60 4.27
CA GLU A 79 25.94 15.04 4.66
C GLU A 79 26.98 14.77 3.58
N HIS A 80 26.84 13.66 2.85
CA HIS A 80 27.68 13.27 1.72
C HIS A 80 26.80 13.09 0.48
N PRO A 81 26.34 14.20 -0.15
CA PRO A 81 25.61 14.10 -1.40
C PRO A 81 26.50 13.38 -2.41
N VAL A 82 25.96 12.32 -3.03
CA VAL A 82 26.67 11.61 -4.10
C VAL A 82 26.98 12.62 -5.19
N THR A 83 28.23 13.09 -5.22
CA THR A 83 28.72 14.02 -6.24
C THR A 83 28.60 13.33 -7.59
N GLU A 84 27.97 14.00 -8.55
CA GLU A 84 27.91 13.54 -9.94
C GLU A 84 29.30 13.05 -10.39
N PRO A 85 29.39 11.93 -11.12
CA PRO A 85 30.65 11.54 -11.71
C PRO A 85 31.12 12.69 -12.61
N SER A 86 32.26 13.28 -12.22
CA SER A 86 33.04 14.23 -13.01
C SER A 86 33.06 13.73 -14.46
N GLN A 87 32.33 14.42 -15.34
CA GLN A 87 32.44 14.25 -16.78
C GLN A 87 33.86 14.70 -17.16
N SER A 88 34.79 13.74 -17.25
CA SER A 88 36.12 13.89 -17.87
C SER A 88 36.08 13.35 -19.28
#